data_AF-A0A0G4HNC8-F1
#
_entry.id   AF-A0A0G4HNC8-F1
#
_cell.length_a   1.000
_cell.length_b   1.000
_cell.length_c   1.000
_cell.angle_alpha   90.00
_cell.angle_beta   90.00
_cell.angle_gamma   90.00
#
_symmetry.space_group_name_H-M   'P 1'
#
loop_
_entity.id
_entity.type
_entity.pdbx_description
1 polymer ?
#
loop_
_entity_poly.entity_id
_entity_poly.type
_entity_poly.pdbx_seq_one_letter_code
_entity_poly.pdbx_strand_id
1 'polypeptide(L)'
;MAHRHGASATVLLWSTRTIDTATRTARVLVQTALEELNLPKVLYKYVLDGICETWNKTYNKQIGMTPAEKHLGFPPVRTFMFGDQVVVKMNEKSLELAGVEVTYLHKENSYLATVLRRAPVLGKGTETHTVLEVHPV
;
A
#
# COMPACT_ATOMS: atom_id res chain seq x y z
N MET A 1 -48.01 -4.19 30.14
CA MET A 1 -47.77 -4.19 28.68
C MET A 1 -46.37 -3.64 28.44
N ALA A 2 -45.43 -4.49 28.01
CA ALA A 2 -44.05 -4.09 27.76
C ALA A 2 -43.88 -3.75 26.26
N HIS A 3 -43.70 -2.48 25.94
CA HIS A 3 -43.26 -2.04 24.61
C HIS A 3 -41.74 -2.16 24.53
N ARG A 4 -41.25 -3.19 23.83
CA ARG A 4 -39.88 -3.19 23.29
C ARG A 4 -39.94 -2.55 21.91
N HIS A 5 -39.56 -1.27 21.81
CA HIS A 5 -39.27 -0.67 20.51
C HIS A 5 -37.87 -1.10 20.09
N GLY A 6 -37.83 -1.80 18.95
CA GLY A 6 -36.63 -2.38 18.37
C GLY A 6 -35.60 -1.33 18.01
N ALA A 7 -34.33 -1.66 18.27
CA ALA A 7 -33.20 -0.97 17.69
C ALA A 7 -33.27 -1.10 16.16
N SER A 8 -33.43 0.01 15.46
CA SER A 8 -33.27 0.08 14.01
C SER A 8 -31.78 0.08 13.71
N ALA A 9 -31.22 -1.09 13.39
CA ALA A 9 -29.89 -1.20 12.82
C ALA A 9 -30.03 -1.17 11.30
N THR A 10 -29.72 -0.02 10.69
CA THR A 10 -29.59 0.07 9.22
C THR A 10 -28.30 -0.62 8.80
N VAL A 11 -28.37 -1.93 8.53
CA VAL A 11 -27.27 -2.64 7.88
C VAL A 11 -27.29 -2.25 6.40
N LEU A 12 -26.34 -1.42 5.97
CA LEU A 12 -26.06 -1.19 4.56
C LEU A 12 -25.52 -2.49 3.95
N LEU A 13 -26.41 -3.35 3.44
CA LEU A 13 -26.03 -4.52 2.66
C LEU A 13 -25.47 -4.04 1.32
N TRP A 14 -24.15 -4.04 1.17
CA TRP A 14 -23.52 -3.90 -0.13
C TRP A 14 -24.00 -5.05 -1.02
N SER A 15 -24.38 -4.76 -2.28
CA SER A 15 -24.77 -5.83 -3.20
C SER A 15 -23.56 -6.76 -3.41
N THR A 16 -23.77 -8.07 -3.32
CA THR A 16 -22.70 -9.08 -3.53
C THR A 16 -21.96 -8.85 -4.84
N ARG A 17 -22.69 -8.49 -5.89
CA ARG A 17 -22.15 -8.12 -7.21
C ARG A 17 -21.15 -6.95 -7.16
N THR A 18 -21.39 -5.94 -6.32
CA THR A 18 -20.48 -4.79 -6.16
C THR A 18 -19.17 -5.25 -5.51
N ILE A 19 -19.24 -6.10 -4.49
CA ILE A 19 -18.07 -6.64 -3.80
C ILE A 19 -17.26 -7.57 -4.72
N ASP A 20 -17.93 -8.41 -5.51
CA ASP A 20 -17.28 -9.29 -6.48
C ASP A 20 -16.50 -8.50 -7.53
N THR A 21 -17.11 -7.41 -8.04
CA THR A 21 -16.48 -6.53 -9.02
C THR A 21 -15.25 -5.83 -8.43
N ALA A 22 -15.37 -5.27 -7.22
CA ALA A 22 -14.26 -4.61 -6.54
C ALA A 22 -13.10 -5.58 -6.28
N THR A 23 -13.42 -6.80 -5.81
CA THR A 23 -12.43 -7.85 -5.55
C THR A 23 -11.71 -8.27 -6.82
N ARG A 24 -12.43 -8.43 -7.93
CA ARG A 24 -11.83 -8.75 -9.23
C ARG A 24 -10.88 -7.66 -9.70
N THR A 25 -11.28 -6.39 -9.60
CA THR A 25 -10.43 -5.26 -9.99
C THR A 25 -9.17 -5.19 -9.16
N ALA A 26 -9.28 -5.30 -7.83
CA ALA A 26 -8.13 -5.32 -6.93
C ALA A 26 -7.16 -6.46 -7.29
N ARG A 27 -7.69 -7.66 -7.56
CA ARG A 27 -6.87 -8.81 -7.96
C ARG A 27 -6.11 -8.55 -9.26
N VAL A 28 -6.75 -8.00 -10.28
CA VAL A 28 -6.11 -7.71 -11.57
C VAL A 28 -4.98 -6.68 -11.39
N LEU A 29 -5.25 -5.57 -10.68
CA LEU A 29 -4.24 -4.53 -10.48
C LEU A 29 -3.01 -5.04 -9.72
N VAL A 30 -3.22 -5.82 -8.66
CA VAL A 30 -2.12 -6.39 -7.88
C VAL A 30 -1.37 -7.45 -8.69
N GLN A 31 -2.06 -8.30 -9.44
CA GLN A 31 -1.45 -9.30 -10.31
C GLN A 31 -0.54 -8.65 -11.35
N THR A 32 -1.02 -7.60 -12.03
CA THR A 32 -0.22 -6.84 -13.00
C THR A 32 1.01 -6.23 -12.35
N ALA A 33 0.87 -5.57 -11.20
CA ALA A 33 2.01 -4.97 -10.50
C ALA A 33 3.04 -6.03 -10.05
N LEU A 34 2.59 -7.18 -9.56
CA LEU A 34 3.48 -8.29 -9.20
C LEU A 34 4.26 -8.81 -10.40
N GLU A 35 3.61 -8.97 -11.55
CA GLU A 35 4.24 -9.49 -12.79
C GLU A 35 5.23 -8.49 -13.39
N GLU A 36 4.82 -7.24 -13.59
CA GLU A 36 5.66 -6.18 -14.17
C GLU A 36 6.90 -5.89 -13.31
N LEU A 37 6.78 -6.02 -12.00
CA LEU A 37 7.88 -5.78 -11.06
C LEU A 37 8.66 -7.04 -10.70
N ASN A 38 8.31 -8.20 -11.28
CA ASN A 38 8.87 -9.52 -10.99
C ASN A 38 8.86 -9.90 -9.50
N LEU A 39 7.76 -9.60 -8.82
CA LEU A 39 7.59 -9.80 -7.38
C LEU A 39 6.88 -11.12 -7.05
N PRO A 40 7.25 -11.79 -5.96
CA PRO A 40 6.58 -13.02 -5.55
C PRO A 40 5.17 -12.75 -5.03
N LYS A 41 4.23 -13.67 -5.33
CA LYS A 41 2.80 -13.57 -4.97
C LYS A 41 2.54 -13.36 -3.47
N VAL A 42 3.46 -13.79 -2.60
CA VAL A 42 3.37 -13.56 -1.15
C VAL A 42 3.31 -12.08 -0.78
N LEU A 43 3.78 -11.19 -1.66
CA LEU A 43 3.76 -9.74 -1.47
C LEU A 43 2.42 -9.08 -1.82
N TYR A 44 1.40 -9.87 -2.18
CA TYR A 44 0.08 -9.36 -2.60
C TYR A 44 -0.48 -8.27 -1.68
N LYS A 45 -0.44 -8.48 -0.36
CA LYS A 45 -0.94 -7.51 0.62
C LYS A 45 -0.22 -6.17 0.51
N TYR A 46 1.11 -6.17 0.54
CA TYR A 46 1.91 -4.95 0.51
C TYR A 46 1.75 -4.18 -0.80
N VAL A 47 1.63 -4.90 -1.92
CA VAL A 47 1.36 -4.29 -3.22
C VAL A 47 -0.04 -3.67 -3.25
N LEU A 48 -1.05 -4.36 -2.71
CA LEU A 48 -2.40 -3.81 -2.62
C LEU A 48 -2.42 -2.53 -1.78
N ASP A 49 -1.80 -2.55 -0.60
CA ASP A 49 -1.73 -1.39 0.30
C ASP A 49 -1.02 -0.21 -0.38
N GLY A 50 0.10 -0.46 -1.05
CA GLY A 50 0.85 0.56 -1.79
C GLY A 50 0.09 1.14 -2.98
N ILE A 51 -0.64 0.31 -3.74
CA ILE A 51 -1.51 0.77 -4.84
C ILE A 51 -2.63 1.66 -4.28
N CYS A 52 -3.26 1.27 -3.18
CA CYS A 52 -4.32 2.05 -2.54
C CYS A 52 -3.80 3.41 -2.05
N GLU A 53 -2.64 3.43 -1.39
CA GLU A 53 -2.00 4.66 -0.94
C GLU A 53 -1.67 5.59 -2.13
N THR A 54 -1.10 5.04 -3.19
CA THR A 54 -0.74 5.79 -4.40
C THR A 54 -1.99 6.35 -5.09
N TRP A 55 -3.05 5.54 -5.20
CA TRP A 55 -4.33 5.97 -5.77
C TRP A 55 -4.93 7.15 -5.00
N ASN A 56 -4.89 7.10 -3.66
CA ASN A 56 -5.40 8.18 -2.81
C ASN A 56 -4.65 9.51 -3.00
N LYS A 57 -3.37 9.45 -3.36
CA LYS A 57 -2.51 10.64 -3.56
C LYS A 57 -2.43 11.12 -5.00
N THR A 58 -2.91 10.32 -5.96
CA THR A 58 -2.81 10.64 -7.39
C THR A 58 -4.04 11.41 -7.86
N TYR A 59 -3.82 12.39 -8.74
CA TYR A 59 -4.90 13.18 -9.31
C TYR A 59 -5.86 12.30 -10.12
N ASN A 60 -7.15 12.39 -9.80
CA ASN A 60 -8.18 11.68 -10.53
C ASN A 60 -8.98 12.67 -11.38
N LYS A 61 -8.87 12.52 -12.70
CA LYS A 61 -9.53 13.40 -13.69
C LYS A 61 -11.05 13.44 -13.56
N GLN A 62 -11.69 12.35 -13.12
CA GLN A 62 -13.15 12.28 -12.99
C GLN A 62 -13.68 13.12 -11.83
N ILE A 63 -12.89 13.25 -10.75
CA ILE A 63 -13.28 14.05 -9.58
C ILE A 63 -12.61 15.43 -9.54
N GLY A 64 -11.65 15.70 -10.43
CA GLY A 64 -10.96 16.99 -10.52
C GLY A 64 -9.96 17.28 -9.41
N MET A 65 -9.61 16.27 -8.59
CA MET A 65 -8.71 16.37 -7.43
C MET A 65 -8.18 14.98 -7.05
N THR A 66 -7.40 14.89 -5.97
CA THR A 66 -7.01 13.58 -5.42
C THR A 66 -8.13 13.00 -4.54
N PRO A 67 -8.30 11.67 -4.45
CA PRO A 67 -9.28 11.08 -3.53
C PRO A 67 -9.05 11.47 -2.07
N ALA A 68 -7.79 11.58 -1.63
CA ALA A 68 -7.47 12.05 -0.28
C ALA A 68 -7.92 13.50 -0.06
N GLU A 69 -7.69 14.40 -1.01
CA GLU A 69 -8.13 15.79 -0.93
C GLU A 69 -9.64 15.91 -0.86
N LYS A 70 -10.36 15.13 -1.67
CA LYS A 70 -11.82 15.07 -1.61
C LYS A 70 -12.33 14.67 -0.22
N HIS A 71 -11.62 13.77 0.45
CA HIS A 71 -12.01 13.25 1.76
C HIS A 71 -11.60 14.18 2.92
N LEU A 72 -10.40 14.75 2.85
CA LEU A 72 -9.79 15.50 3.95
C LEU A 72 -9.98 17.02 3.83
N GLY A 73 -10.31 17.53 2.63
CA GLY A 73 -10.49 18.96 2.36
C GLY A 73 -9.19 19.72 2.07
N PHE A 74 -8.05 19.03 1.99
CA PHE A 74 -6.74 19.62 1.67
C PHE A 74 -5.89 18.62 0.88
N PRO A 75 -4.96 19.09 0.02
CA PRO A 75 -4.13 18.21 -0.81
C PRO A 75 -3.26 17.30 0.07
N PRO A 76 -3.06 16.02 -0.33
CA PRO A 76 -2.22 15.10 0.42
C PRO A 76 -0.77 15.57 0.41
N VAL A 77 -0.09 15.45 1.55
CA VAL A 77 1.36 15.65 1.63
C VAL A 77 2.04 14.56 0.80
N ARG A 78 2.58 14.95 -0.36
CA ARG A 78 3.31 14.05 -1.25
C ARG A 78 4.68 13.75 -0.63
N THR A 79 4.93 12.48 -0.36
CA THR A 79 6.17 11.98 0.25
C THR A 79 6.74 10.87 -0.62
N PHE A 80 6.14 9.69 -0.54
CA PHE A 80 6.48 8.54 -1.39
C PHE A 80 5.21 7.90 -1.96
N MET A 81 5.36 7.35 -3.16
CA MET A 81 4.41 6.50 -3.87
C MET A 81 4.97 5.08 -3.95
N PHE A 82 4.09 4.10 -4.08
CA PHE A 82 4.48 2.71 -4.30
C PHE A 82 5.42 2.61 -5.51
N GLY A 83 6.55 1.93 -5.31
CA GLY A 83 7.56 1.75 -6.35
C GLY A 83 8.68 2.80 -6.34
N ASP A 84 8.56 3.89 -5.58
CA ASP A 84 9.64 4.88 -5.46
C ASP A 84 10.91 4.22 -4.90
N GLN A 85 12.07 4.51 -5.49
CA GLN A 85 13.36 4.10 -4.93
C GLN A 85 13.74 5.06 -3.80
N VAL A 86 14.06 4.50 -2.64
CA VAL A 86 14.44 5.25 -1.44
C VAL A 86 15.72 4.69 -0.84
N VAL A 87 16.51 5.57 -0.23
CA VAL A 87 17.75 5.16 0.45
C VAL A 87 17.50 5.13 1.95
N VAL A 88 17.79 3.99 2.58
CA VAL A 88 17.69 3.85 4.03
C VAL A 88 18.85 4.61 4.69
N LYS A 89 18.54 5.54 5.60
CA LYS A 89 19.57 6.27 6.37
C LYS A 89 19.97 5.48 7.60
N MET A 90 21.20 5.71 8.09
CA MET A 90 21.63 5.21 9.41
C MET A 90 20.64 5.65 10.48
N ASN A 91 20.14 4.69 11.26
CA ASN A 91 19.64 4.97 12.59
C ASN A 91 20.57 4.28 13.60
N GLU A 92 20.52 4.70 14.87
CA GLU A 92 21.38 4.16 15.95
C GLU A 92 21.20 2.65 16.19
N LYS A 93 20.13 2.05 15.66
CA LYS A 93 19.73 0.64 15.87
C LYS A 93 19.99 -0.29 14.68
N SER A 94 20.34 0.23 13.50
CA SER A 94 20.47 -0.57 12.27
C SER A 94 21.56 0.00 11.38
N LEU A 95 22.80 -0.41 11.65
CA LEU A 95 23.96 -0.05 10.83
C LEU A 95 23.95 -0.75 9.47
N GLU A 96 23.36 -1.95 9.41
CA GLU A 96 23.45 -2.87 8.26
C GLU A 96 22.60 -2.46 7.05
N LEU A 97 21.58 -1.63 7.26
CA LEU A 97 20.68 -1.16 6.20
C LEU A 97 21.06 0.22 5.66
N ALA A 98 22.02 0.90 6.27
CA ALA A 98 22.38 2.26 5.89
C ALA A 98 22.96 2.34 4.47
N GLY A 99 22.48 3.30 3.67
CA GLY A 99 22.91 3.52 2.30
C GLY A 99 22.33 2.52 1.30
N VAL A 100 21.49 1.57 1.73
CA VAL A 100 20.86 0.59 0.84
C VAL A 100 19.68 1.23 0.12
N GLU A 101 19.70 1.14 -1.21
CA GLU A 101 18.55 1.47 -2.06
C GLU A 101 17.50 0.36 -1.96
N VAL A 102 16.27 0.76 -1.64
CA VAL A 102 15.11 -0.12 -1.45
C VAL A 102 13.91 0.49 -2.15
N THR A 103 12.95 -0.36 -2.51
CA THR A 103 11.70 0.08 -3.12
C THR A 103 10.65 0.35 -2.05
N TYR A 104 10.07 1.53 -2.03
CA TYR A 104 8.97 1.88 -1.13
C TYR A 104 7.71 1.09 -1.49
N LEU A 105 7.09 0.44 -0.49
CA LEU A 105 5.82 -0.26 -0.68
C LEU A 105 4.66 0.63 -0.22
N HIS A 106 4.56 0.88 1.09
CA HIS A 106 3.53 1.74 1.65
C HIS A 106 3.91 2.22 3.06
N LYS A 107 3.16 3.20 3.56
CA LYS A 107 3.24 3.67 4.94
C LYS A 107 2.19 2.95 5.78
N GLU A 108 2.58 2.44 6.94
CA GLU A 108 1.61 1.89 7.89
C GLU A 108 1.02 3.00 8.76
N ASN A 109 1.87 3.89 9.25
CA ASN A 109 1.49 5.02 10.09
C ASN A 109 2.57 6.11 10.04
N SER A 110 2.38 7.23 10.75
CA SER A 110 3.32 8.37 10.77
C SER A 110 4.78 7.99 11.05
N TYR A 111 5.02 6.90 11.77
CA TYR A 111 6.32 6.46 12.26
C TYR A 111 6.86 5.20 11.58
N LEU A 112 6.09 4.54 10.71
CA LEU A 112 6.46 3.24 10.15
C LEU A 112 6.08 3.14 8.68
N ALA A 113 7.05 2.75 7.86
CA ALA A 113 6.87 2.44 6.46
C ALA A 113 7.45 1.08 6.13
N THR A 114 6.86 0.43 5.13
CA THR A 114 7.27 -0.87 4.63
C THR A 114 7.99 -0.69 3.32
N VAL A 115 9.18 -1.28 3.21
CA VAL A 115 10.04 -1.23 2.03
C VAL A 115 10.45 -2.63 1.60
N LEU A 116 10.77 -2.77 0.32
CA LEU A 116 11.28 -3.99 -0.28
C LEU A 116 12.76 -3.82 -0.61
N ARG A 117 13.59 -4.63 0.03
CA ARG A 117 14.99 -4.81 -0.36
C ARG A 117 15.07 -5.97 -1.34
N ARG A 118 15.59 -5.68 -2.54
CA ARG A 118 16.01 -6.69 -3.51
C ARG A 118 17.51 -6.87 -3.36
N ALA A 119 17.95 -8.04 -2.92
CA ALA A 119 19.39 -8.32 -2.87
C ALA A 119 19.79 -9.06 -4.16
N PRO A 120 20.78 -8.55 -4.92
CA PRO A 120 21.30 -9.28 -6.07
C PRO A 120 21.87 -10.61 -5.58
N VAL A 121 21.61 -11.66 -6.34
CA VAL A 121 22.11 -12.98 -6.00
C VAL A 121 23.59 -13.05 -6.34
N LEU A 122 24.41 -13.39 -5.36
CA LEU A 122 25.78 -13.84 -5.61
C LEU A 122 25.71 -15.26 -6.20
N GLY A 123 25.45 -15.38 -7.52
CA GLY A 123 25.50 -16.66 -8.26
C GLY A 123 24.19 -17.07 -8.96
N LYS A 124 24.02 -18.38 -9.23
CA LYS A 124 22.88 -18.98 -9.96
C LYS A 124 21.64 -19.25 -9.08
N GLY A 125 21.25 -18.32 -8.22
CA GLY A 125 20.06 -18.46 -7.36
C GLY A 125 18.95 -17.47 -7.72
N THR A 126 17.81 -17.60 -7.04
CA THR A 126 16.64 -16.73 -7.17
C THR A 126 16.84 -15.41 -6.43
N GLU A 127 16.47 -14.27 -7.04
CA GLU A 127 16.49 -12.96 -6.37
C GLU A 127 15.76 -13.01 -5.03
N THR A 128 16.44 -12.57 -3.97
CA THR A 128 15.85 -12.58 -2.64
C THR A 128 15.11 -11.26 -2.40
N HIS A 129 13.84 -11.41 -2.02
CA HIS A 129 12.93 -10.32 -1.75
C HIS A 129 12.71 -10.26 -0.24
N THR A 130 13.23 -9.21 0.40
CA THR A 130 13.06 -9.02 1.85
C THR A 130 12.19 -7.80 2.10
N VAL A 131 11.07 -8.00 2.78
CA VAL A 131 10.23 -6.90 3.26
C VAL A 131 10.79 -6.43 4.60
N LEU A 132 10.96 -5.12 4.74
CA LEU A 132 11.51 -4.49 5.92
C LEU A 132 10.59 -3.37 6.38
N GLU A 133 10.49 -3.21 7.70
CA GLU A 133 9.86 -2.06 8.33
C GLU A 133 10.93 -1.03 8.68
N VAL A 134 10.70 0.23 8.31
CA VAL A 134 11.63 1.34 8.52
C VAL A 134 10.92 2.55 9.09
N HIS A 135 11.64 3.34 9.88
CA HIS A 135 11.14 4.61 10.40
C HIS A 135 11.43 5.73 9.39
N PRO A 136 10.40 6.43 8.88
CA PRO A 136 10.60 7.62 8.07
C PRO A 136 11.27 8.72 8.90
N VAL A 137 12.23 9.43 8.30
CA VAL A 137 12.94 10.59 8.89
C VAL A 137 12.46 11.87 8.24
#